data_AF-A0A3M9XK79-F1
#
_entry.id   AF-A0A3M9XK79-F1
#
_cell.length_a   1.000
_cell.length_b   1.000
_cell.length_c   1.000
_cell.angle_alpha   90.00
_cell.angle_beta   90.00
_cell.angle_gamma   90.00
#
_symmetry.space_group_name_H-M   'P 1'
#
loop_
_entity.id
_entity.type
_entity.pdbx_description
1 polymer ?
#
loop_
_entity_poly.entity_id
_entity_poly.type
_entity_poly.pdbx_seq_one_letter_code
_entity_poly.pdbx_strand_id
1 'polypeptide(L)'
;MVDRKAATIDRENVRSAITRALTGQSESLPPPERAEHFGEHFARFGDAQVVLLGEATHGTSEFYRARAAITRELVRNHGFTIVAVEADWPDAARIDRYVRHHAPKAVSGEAFTRFPTWMWRNVEVMEFLDWLRDHNEGLPVNGGDKLCQMAA
;
A
#
# COMPACT_ATOMS: atom_id res chain seq x y z
N MET A 1 -20.01 2.87 57.10
CA MET A 1 -19.61 1.63 56.41
C MET A 1 -20.11 1.74 54.97
N VAL A 2 -19.30 2.27 54.06
CA VAL A 2 -19.67 2.46 52.65
C VAL A 2 -19.01 1.35 51.85
N ASP A 3 -19.83 0.46 51.30
CA ASP A 3 -19.41 -0.70 50.50
C ASP A 3 -18.82 -0.21 49.17
N ARG A 4 -17.49 -0.14 49.11
CA ARG A 4 -16.74 0.09 47.85
C ARG A 4 -16.65 -1.24 47.09
N LYS A 5 -17.76 -1.70 46.52
CA LYS A 5 -17.67 -2.66 45.41
C LYS A 5 -17.12 -1.93 44.20
N ALA A 6 -15.81 -1.97 44.04
CA ALA A 6 -15.18 -1.66 42.76
C ALA A 6 -15.90 -2.49 41.69
N ALA A 7 -16.43 -1.83 40.67
CA ALA A 7 -17.00 -2.49 39.51
C ALA A 7 -15.87 -3.27 38.83
N THR A 8 -15.74 -4.55 39.17
CA THR A 8 -14.84 -5.47 38.47
C THR A 8 -15.39 -5.59 37.06
N ILE A 9 -14.74 -4.92 36.11
CA ILE A 9 -15.03 -5.08 34.69
C ILE A 9 -14.90 -6.56 34.38
N ASP A 10 -16.02 -7.18 34.00
CA ASP A 10 -16.03 -8.55 33.52
C ASP A 10 -15.33 -8.58 32.16
N ARG A 11 -14.02 -8.88 32.22
CA ARG A 11 -13.13 -8.91 31.05
C ARG A 11 -13.61 -9.88 29.98
N GLU A 12 -14.30 -10.95 30.37
CA GLU A 12 -14.78 -11.95 29.42
C GLU A 12 -16.01 -11.44 28.66
N ASN A 13 -16.94 -10.80 29.37
CA ASN A 13 -18.07 -10.12 28.74
C ASN A 13 -17.63 -8.97 27.82
N VAL A 14 -16.63 -8.17 28.24
CA VAL A 14 -16.07 -7.11 27.40
C VAL A 14 -15.38 -7.68 26.17
N ARG A 15 -14.54 -8.72 26.31
CA ARG A 15 -13.89 -9.39 25.17
C ARG A 15 -14.93 -9.91 24.18
N SER A 16 -15.95 -10.62 24.67
CA SER A 16 -17.02 -11.17 23.84
C SER A 16 -17.78 -10.08 23.07
N ALA A 17 -18.05 -8.94 23.73
CA ALA A 17 -18.68 -7.79 23.09
C ALA A 17 -17.79 -7.16 22.00
N ILE A 18 -16.48 -6.99 22.28
CA ILE A 18 -15.52 -6.46 21.30
C ILE A 18 -15.42 -7.40 20.10
N THR A 19 -15.26 -8.71 20.31
CA THR A 19 -15.18 -9.68 19.21
C THR A 19 -16.42 -9.62 18.33
N ARG A 20 -17.63 -9.61 18.92
CA ARG A 20 -18.87 -9.47 18.14
C ARG A 20 -18.93 -8.16 17.36
N ALA A 21 -18.54 -7.05 17.99
CA ALA A 21 -18.53 -5.75 17.33
C ALA A 21 -17.55 -5.72 16.15
N LEU A 22 -16.34 -6.27 16.31
CA LEU A 22 -15.34 -6.37 15.25
C LEU A 22 -15.79 -7.30 14.13
N THR A 23 -16.29 -8.50 14.44
CA THR A 23 -16.78 -9.45 13.43
C THR A 23 -17.98 -8.91 12.67
N GLY A 24 -18.88 -8.17 13.34
CA GLY A 24 -20.02 -7.54 12.69
C GLY A 24 -19.65 -6.39 11.73
N GLN A 25 -18.44 -5.86 11.83
CA GLN A 25 -17.91 -4.81 10.95
C GLN A 25 -16.79 -5.33 10.02
N SER A 26 -16.40 -6.60 10.15
CA SER A 26 -15.36 -7.18 9.30
C SER A 26 -15.94 -7.57 7.95
N GLU A 27 -15.16 -7.31 6.91
CA GLU A 27 -15.47 -7.71 5.54
C GLU A 27 -14.47 -8.79 5.12
N SER A 28 -14.97 -9.83 4.45
CA SER A 28 -14.08 -10.84 3.85
C SER A 28 -13.48 -10.26 2.58
N LEU A 29 -12.15 -10.23 2.52
CA LEU A 29 -11.42 -9.82 1.34
C LEU A 29 -10.89 -11.06 0.59
N PRO A 30 -10.79 -11.01 -0.74
CA PRO A 30 -10.04 -12.01 -1.48
C PRO A 30 -8.55 -11.99 -1.05
N PRO A 31 -7.77 -13.03 -1.37
CA PRO A 31 -6.33 -13.00 -1.15
C PRO A 31 -5.66 -11.92 -2.03
N PRO A 32 -4.62 -11.22 -1.54
CA PRO A 32 -3.98 -10.12 -2.25
C PRO A 32 -3.26 -10.55 -3.54
N GLU A 33 -2.97 -11.84 -3.72
CA GLU A 33 -2.49 -12.43 -4.98
C GLU A 33 -3.48 -12.21 -6.13
N ARG A 34 -4.78 -12.08 -5.83
CA ARG A 34 -5.81 -11.69 -6.81
C ARG A 34 -5.94 -10.18 -6.86
N ALA A 35 -4.87 -9.50 -7.30
CA ALA A 35 -4.70 -8.06 -7.16
C ALA A 35 -5.89 -7.20 -7.63
N GLU A 36 -6.52 -7.54 -8.77
CA GLU A 36 -7.66 -6.78 -9.29
C GLU A 36 -8.88 -6.88 -8.36
N HIS A 37 -9.33 -8.10 -8.08
CA HIS A 37 -10.44 -8.36 -7.17
C HIS A 37 -10.17 -7.82 -5.76
N PHE A 38 -8.93 -7.89 -5.28
CA PHE A 38 -8.56 -7.31 -3.99
C PHE A 38 -8.66 -5.78 -4.01
N GLY A 39 -8.10 -5.14 -5.04
CA GLY A 39 -8.09 -3.69 -5.20
C GLY A 39 -9.50 -3.09 -5.24
N GLU A 40 -10.45 -3.72 -5.95
CA GLU A 40 -11.84 -3.27 -6.10
C GLU A 40 -12.53 -2.94 -4.76
N HIS A 41 -12.26 -3.71 -3.69
CA HIS A 41 -12.83 -3.44 -2.36
C HIS A 41 -12.38 -2.10 -1.75
N PHE A 42 -11.29 -1.52 -2.26
CA PHE A 42 -10.71 -0.26 -1.80
C PHE A 42 -11.10 0.94 -2.68
N ALA A 43 -11.86 0.73 -3.76
CA ALA A 43 -12.43 1.80 -4.58
C ALA A 43 -13.27 2.81 -3.75
N ARG A 44 -13.83 2.36 -2.61
CA ARG A 44 -14.55 3.19 -1.64
C ARG A 44 -13.72 4.34 -1.05
N PHE A 45 -12.39 4.30 -1.19
CA PHE A 45 -11.48 5.36 -0.74
C PHE A 45 -11.05 6.28 -1.89
N GLY A 46 -11.55 6.06 -3.11
CA GLY A 46 -11.11 6.76 -4.31
C GLY A 46 -11.39 8.27 -4.35
N ASP A 47 -12.38 8.75 -3.59
CA ASP A 47 -12.69 10.18 -3.49
C ASP A 47 -11.76 10.94 -2.52
N ALA A 48 -10.88 10.23 -1.79
CA ALA A 48 -9.94 10.86 -0.89
C ALA A 48 -8.79 11.53 -1.66
N GLN A 49 -8.29 12.66 -1.16
CA GLN A 49 -7.11 13.32 -1.75
C GLN A 49 -5.81 12.60 -1.38
N VAL A 50 -5.78 11.94 -0.22
CA VAL A 50 -4.63 11.23 0.33
C VAL A 50 -5.11 9.94 0.98
N VAL A 51 -4.50 8.82 0.62
CA VAL A 51 -4.73 7.51 1.22
C VAL A 51 -3.41 7.01 1.80
N LEU A 52 -3.39 6.68 3.08
CA LEU A 52 -2.21 6.20 3.79
C LEU A 52 -2.30 4.67 3.98
N LEU A 53 -1.36 3.94 3.40
CA LEU A 53 -1.34 2.48 3.43
C LEU A 53 -0.27 1.96 4.41
N GLY A 54 -0.70 1.62 5.62
CA GLY A 54 0.16 1.00 6.63
C GLY A 54 0.27 -0.53 6.46
N GLU A 55 1.22 -1.13 7.18
CA GLU A 55 1.38 -2.58 7.30
C GLU A 55 1.67 -2.97 8.75
N ALA A 56 1.33 -4.20 9.13
CA ALA A 56 1.56 -4.67 10.51
C ALA A 56 3.04 -5.05 10.74
N THR A 57 3.72 -5.52 9.70
CA THR A 57 5.13 -5.91 9.72
C THR A 57 5.76 -5.60 8.39
N HIS A 58 7.03 -5.21 8.39
CA HIS A 58 7.81 -5.19 7.16
C HIS A 58 8.29 -6.60 6.80
N GLY A 59 8.50 -6.85 5.51
CA GLY A 59 9.05 -8.12 5.01
C GLY A 59 8.00 -9.23 4.79
N THR A 60 6.71 -8.96 5.01
CA THR A 60 5.62 -9.90 4.75
C THR A 60 5.11 -9.73 3.31
N SER A 61 5.27 -10.78 2.51
CA SER A 61 4.92 -10.80 1.07
C SER A 61 3.49 -10.33 0.81
N GLU A 62 2.54 -10.81 1.62
CA GLU A 62 1.12 -10.49 1.50
C GLU A 62 0.82 -9.01 1.73
N PHE A 63 1.56 -8.32 2.60
CA PHE A 63 1.40 -6.88 2.81
C PHE A 63 1.92 -6.06 1.62
N TYR A 64 3.02 -6.46 0.98
CA TYR A 64 3.47 -5.82 -0.26
C TYR A 64 2.47 -6.03 -1.40
N ARG A 65 1.96 -7.27 -1.58
CA ARG A 65 0.92 -7.54 -2.58
C ARG A 65 -0.35 -6.75 -2.33
N ALA A 66 -0.80 -6.68 -1.08
CA ALA A 66 -1.99 -5.91 -0.72
C ALA A 66 -1.81 -4.42 -1.04
N ARG A 67 -0.70 -3.80 -0.61
CA ARG A 67 -0.42 -2.38 -0.91
C ARG A 67 -0.31 -2.12 -2.41
N ALA A 68 0.35 -3.02 -3.16
CA ALA A 68 0.43 -2.93 -4.61
C ALA A 68 -0.97 -2.99 -5.25
N ALA A 69 -1.80 -3.97 -4.88
CA ALA A 69 -3.16 -4.13 -5.38
C ALA A 69 -4.05 -2.90 -5.12
N ILE A 70 -4.03 -2.37 -3.89
CA ILE A 70 -4.77 -1.15 -3.54
C ILE A 70 -4.28 0.04 -4.36
N THR A 71 -2.95 0.22 -4.46
CA THR A 71 -2.36 1.34 -5.19
C THR A 71 -2.70 1.27 -6.68
N ARG A 72 -2.68 0.08 -7.28
CA ARG A 72 -3.08 -0.13 -8.68
C ARG A 72 -4.51 0.32 -8.94
N GLU A 73 -5.43 -0.02 -8.05
CA GLU A 73 -6.83 0.40 -8.17
C GLU A 73 -6.98 1.92 -8.11
N LEU A 74 -6.36 2.54 -7.10
CA LEU A 74 -6.43 3.99 -6.90
C LEU A 74 -5.79 4.78 -8.06
N VAL A 75 -4.64 4.32 -8.56
CA VAL A 75 -3.96 4.95 -9.69
C VAL A 75 -4.78 4.80 -10.98
N ARG A 76 -5.19 3.56 -11.30
CA ARG A 76 -5.86 3.25 -12.57
C ARG A 76 -7.26 3.85 -12.68
N ASN A 77 -8.03 3.80 -11.60
CA ASN A 77 -9.47 4.07 -11.63
C ASN A 77 -9.88 5.35 -10.89
N HIS A 78 -9.01 5.93 -10.05
CA HIS A 78 -9.34 7.08 -9.20
C HIS A 78 -8.40 8.27 -9.33
N GLY A 79 -7.48 8.28 -10.31
CA GLY A 79 -6.69 9.46 -10.67
C GLY A 79 -5.57 9.81 -9.69
N PHE A 80 -5.17 8.86 -8.83
CA PHE A 80 -3.97 9.03 -8.01
C PHE A 80 -2.73 9.01 -8.88
N THR A 81 -1.86 10.01 -8.73
CA THR A 81 -0.68 10.21 -9.60
C THR A 81 0.63 10.30 -8.81
N ILE A 82 0.60 10.11 -7.49
CA ILE A 82 1.77 10.17 -6.62
C ILE A 82 1.73 8.97 -5.68
N VAL A 83 2.80 8.19 -5.67
CA VAL A 83 3.02 7.11 -4.68
C VAL A 83 4.23 7.50 -3.83
N ALA A 84 3.96 7.90 -2.59
CA ALA A 84 5.00 8.21 -1.61
C ALA A 84 5.31 6.96 -0.77
N VAL A 85 6.60 6.60 -0.66
CA VAL A 85 7.06 5.43 0.09
C VAL A 85 7.95 5.82 1.26
N GLU A 86 7.93 5.01 2.32
CA GLU A 86 8.83 5.14 3.47
C GLU A 86 10.26 4.73 3.08
N ALA A 87 10.93 5.61 2.35
CA ALA A 87 12.30 5.43 1.90
C ALA A 87 13.09 6.74 1.96
N ASP A 88 14.38 6.70 1.64
CA ASP A 88 15.14 7.92 1.45
C ASP A 88 14.95 8.48 0.03
N TRP A 89 14.98 9.82 -0.05
CA TRP A 89 14.77 10.55 -1.29
C TRP A 89 15.65 10.10 -2.46
N PRO A 90 16.96 9.82 -2.31
CA PRO A 90 17.80 9.38 -3.43
C PRO A 90 17.33 8.07 -4.08
N ASP A 91 16.91 7.09 -3.27
CA ASP A 91 16.44 5.81 -3.77
C ASP A 91 15.06 5.96 -4.43
N ALA A 92 14.14 6.71 -3.81
CA ALA A 92 12.85 7.02 -4.40
C ALA A 92 12.98 7.76 -5.75
N ALA A 93 13.91 8.72 -5.85
CA ALA A 93 14.19 9.44 -7.09
C ALA A 93 14.77 8.53 -8.20
N ARG A 94 15.58 7.52 -7.82
CA ARG A 94 16.09 6.52 -8.78
C ARG A 94 14.95 5.67 -9.34
N ILE A 95 14.04 5.23 -8.48
CA ILE A 95 12.85 4.47 -8.87
C ILE A 95 11.89 5.32 -9.70
N ASP A 96 11.67 6.58 -9.33
CA ASP A 96 10.84 7.52 -10.08
C ASP A 96 11.31 7.67 -11.54
N ARG A 97 12.62 7.84 -11.73
CA ARG A 97 13.21 7.88 -13.07
C ARG A 97 12.98 6.58 -13.85
N TYR A 98 12.99 5.44 -13.18
CA TYR A 98 12.65 4.17 -13.81
C TYR A 98 11.17 4.12 -14.22
N VAL A 99 10.23 4.42 -13.35
CA VAL A 99 8.79 4.30 -13.66
C VAL A 99 8.32 5.33 -14.68
N ARG A 100 9.00 6.48 -14.81
CA ARG A 100 8.70 7.52 -15.82
C ARG A 100 9.53 7.41 -17.10
N HIS A 101 10.14 6.25 -17.36
CA HIS A 101 10.93 5.99 -18.59
C HIS A 101 12.16 6.91 -18.79
N HIS A 102 12.67 7.55 -17.73
CA HIS A 102 13.87 8.39 -17.75
C HIS A 102 15.17 7.65 -17.40
N ALA A 103 15.06 6.36 -17.10
CA ALA A 103 16.17 5.45 -16.84
C ALA A 103 15.79 4.01 -17.22
N PRO A 104 16.78 3.17 -17.56
CA PRO A 104 16.58 1.72 -17.65
C PRO A 104 16.28 1.15 -16.25
N LYS A 105 15.81 -0.10 -16.23
CA LYS A 105 15.64 -0.86 -14.99
C LYS A 105 16.98 -0.91 -14.25
N ALA A 106 16.97 -0.56 -12.96
CA ALA A 106 18.17 -0.67 -12.15
C ALA A 106 18.62 -2.14 -12.13
N VAL A 107 19.92 -2.36 -12.29
CA VAL A 107 20.50 -3.69 -12.07
C VAL A 107 20.31 -4.02 -10.59
N SER A 108 19.93 -5.26 -10.29
CA SER A 108 19.69 -5.73 -8.91
C SER A 108 20.82 -5.28 -7.97
N GLY A 109 20.45 -4.56 -6.89
CA GLY A 109 21.38 -4.15 -5.83
C GLY A 109 21.81 -2.68 -5.81
N GLU A 110 21.42 -1.84 -6.76
CA GLU A 110 21.85 -0.43 -6.80
C GLU A 110 20.91 0.57 -6.10
N ALA A 111 19.65 0.20 -5.84
CA ALA A 111 18.66 1.01 -5.12
C ALA A 111 18.33 0.38 -3.75
N PHE A 112 17.98 1.22 -2.78
CA PHE A 112 17.62 0.82 -1.41
C PHE A 112 18.74 0.05 -0.69
N THR A 113 20.00 0.40 -0.97
CA THR A 113 21.17 -0.23 -0.35
C THR A 113 21.29 0.10 1.14
N ARG A 114 20.74 1.24 1.56
CA ARG A 114 20.70 1.70 2.96
C ARG A 114 19.62 1.01 3.78
N PHE A 115 18.76 0.23 3.12
CA PHE A 115 17.71 -0.54 3.75
C PHE A 115 18.02 -2.04 3.70
N PRO A 116 17.55 -2.81 4.70
CA PRO A 116 17.60 -4.26 4.63
C PRO A 116 16.94 -4.76 3.34
N THR A 117 17.54 -5.76 2.68
CA THR A 117 17.06 -6.26 1.38
C THR A 117 15.58 -6.63 1.40
N TRP A 118 15.10 -7.19 2.51
CA TRP A 118 13.70 -7.61 2.66
C TRP A 118 12.68 -6.45 2.62
N MET A 119 13.10 -5.20 2.81
CA MET A 119 12.18 -4.07 2.88
C MET A 119 11.74 -3.59 1.49
N TRP A 120 12.70 -3.35 0.60
CA TRP A 120 12.38 -2.79 -0.73
C TRP A 120 12.95 -3.60 -1.90
N ARG A 121 13.90 -4.49 -1.66
CA ARG A 121 14.55 -5.32 -2.69
C ARG A 121 13.91 -6.71 -2.74
N ASN A 122 12.59 -6.76 -2.92
CA ASN A 122 11.81 -7.98 -3.04
C ASN A 122 11.06 -8.05 -4.38
N VAL A 123 10.49 -9.21 -4.70
CA VAL A 123 9.85 -9.47 -5.98
C VAL A 123 8.55 -8.67 -6.12
N GLU A 124 7.79 -8.51 -5.04
CA GLU A 124 6.50 -7.83 -5.04
C GLU A 124 6.65 -6.33 -5.35
N VAL A 125 7.67 -5.68 -4.78
CA VAL A 125 8.00 -4.28 -5.08
C VAL A 125 8.43 -4.16 -6.54
N MET A 126 9.30 -5.04 -7.04
CA MET A 126 9.72 -4.99 -8.45
C MET A 126 8.57 -5.20 -9.43
N GLU A 127 7.67 -6.15 -9.16
CA GLU A 127 6.45 -6.38 -9.96
C GLU A 127 5.51 -5.15 -9.93
N PHE A 128 5.41 -4.47 -8.79
CA PHE A 128 4.65 -3.23 -8.69
C PHE A 128 5.28 -2.09 -9.51
N LEU A 129 6.60 -1.93 -9.45
CA LEU A 129 7.31 -0.90 -10.21
C LEU A 129 7.26 -1.15 -11.72
N ASP A 130 7.36 -2.42 -12.15
CA ASP A 130 7.18 -2.79 -13.56
C ASP A 130 5.77 -2.45 -14.03
N TRP A 131 4.74 -2.81 -13.25
CA TRP A 131 3.36 -2.42 -13.55
C TRP A 131 3.18 -0.90 -13.64
N LEU A 132 3.80 -0.13 -12.73
CA LEU A 132 3.67 1.33 -12.72
C LEU A 132 4.32 1.96 -13.95
N ARG A 133 5.45 1.40 -14.39
CA ARG A 133 6.10 1.78 -15.64
C ARG A 133 5.20 1.47 -16.84
N ASP A 134 4.64 0.26 -16.93
CA ASP A 134 3.75 -0.12 -18.03
C ASP A 134 2.48 0.75 -18.06
N HIS A 135 1.93 1.10 -16.89
CA HIS A 135 0.81 2.03 -16.78
C HIS A 135 1.16 3.42 -17.34
N ASN A 136 2.36 3.91 -17.03
CA ASN A 136 2.86 5.19 -17.52
C ASN A 136 3.16 5.22 -19.03
N GLU A 137 3.49 4.08 -19.64
CA GLU A 137 3.77 4.00 -21.08
C GLU A 137 2.54 4.41 -21.92
N GLY A 138 1.32 4.11 -21.42
CA GLY A 138 0.06 4.45 -22.08
C GLY A 138 -0.38 5.91 -21.93
N LEU A 139 0.33 6.73 -21.15
CA LEU A 139 -0.12 8.08 -20.79
C LEU A 139 0.66 9.19 -21.54
N PRO A 140 -0.03 10.24 -22.02
CA PRO A 140 0.61 11.34 -22.71
C PRO A 140 1.46 12.19 -21.74
N VAL A 141 2.73 12.41 -22.10
CA VAL A 141 3.71 13.13 -21.27
C VAL A 141 3.34 14.61 -21.01
N ASN A 142 2.43 15.21 -21.80
CA ASN A 142 2.23 16.66 -21.86
C ASN A 142 0.77 17.15 -21.76
N GLY A 143 -0.21 16.32 -21.39
CA GLY A 143 -1.62 16.77 -21.38
C GLY A 143 -2.47 16.10 -20.32
N GLY A 144 -2.99 16.88 -19.36
CA GLY A 144 -4.07 16.52 -18.41
C GLY A 144 -3.76 15.37 -17.43
N ASP A 145 -3.45 14.21 -17.99
CA ASP A 145 -3.14 12.97 -17.31
C ASP A 145 -1.65 12.96 -16.96
N LYS A 146 -1.36 13.21 -15.70
CA LYS A 146 0.02 13.20 -15.20
C LYS A 146 0.47 11.77 -15.03
N LEU A 147 1.66 11.45 -15.56
CA LEU A 147 2.36 10.21 -15.23
C LEU A 147 2.36 10.00 -13.72
N CYS A 148 2.10 8.77 -13.29
CA CYS A 148 2.21 8.44 -11.88
C CYS A 148 3.69 8.41 -11.48
N GLN A 149 4.04 9.21 -10.47
CA GLN A 149 5.41 9.39 -9.99
C GLN A 149 5.63 8.74 -8.63
N MET A 150 6.88 8.40 -8.34
CA MET A 150 7.30 7.87 -7.04
C MET A 150 7.99 8.97 -6.23
N ALA A 151 7.70 9.05 -4.93
CA ALA A 151 8.28 10.03 -4.01
C ALA A 151 8.62 9.38 -2.65
N ALA A 152 9.35 10.11 -1.81
CA ALA A 152 9.60 9.80 -0.40
C ALA A 152 9.29 11.03 0.45
#